data_AF-A0A1B8NZQ0-F1
#
_entry.id   AF-A0A1B8NZQ0-F1
#
_cell.length_a   1.000
_cell.length_b   1.000
_cell.length_c   1.000
_cell.angle_alpha   90.00
_cell.angle_beta   90.00
_cell.angle_gamma   90.00
#
_symmetry.space_group_name_H-M   'P 1'
#
loop_
_entity.id
_entity.type
_entity.pdbx_description
1 polymer ?
#
loop_
_entity_poly.entity_id
_entity_poly.type
_entity_poly.pdbx_seq_one_letter_code
_entity_poly.pdbx_strand_id
1 'polypeptide(L)' 'MREKALSQSLPSLNALRAFNEVARTLSVTRAAEALNVTHGAVSRQIRQLEEQLG' A
#
# COMPACT_ATOMS: atom_id res chain seq x y z
N MET A 1 22.39 -14.64 15.84
CA MET A 1 22.67 -13.95 14.57
C MET A 1 21.53 -14.16 13.57
N ARG A 2 20.29 -13.72 13.86
CA ARG A 2 19.15 -13.75 12.91
C ARG A 2 18.08 -12.75 13.33
N GLU A 3 18.26 -11.49 12.94
CA GLU A 3 17.21 -10.46 13.11
C GLU A 3 17.09 -9.54 11.86
N LYS A 4 17.92 -9.79 10.84
CA LYS A 4 18.11 -8.90 9.69
C LYS A 4 17.09 -9.10 8.54
N ALA A 5 16.12 -10.00 8.69
CA ALA A 5 15.19 -10.37 7.60
C ALA A 5 13.81 -9.71 7.68
N LEU A 6 13.40 -9.16 8.84
CA LEU A 6 12.08 -8.53 8.97
C LEU A 6 12.14 -7.04 8.62
N SER A 7 13.18 -6.32 9.04
CA SER A 7 13.28 -4.87 8.82
C SER A 7 13.61 -4.45 7.38
N GLN A 8 14.15 -5.36 6.55
CA GLN A 8 14.47 -5.07 5.14
C GLN A 8 13.38 -5.49 4.14
N SER A 9 12.35 -6.25 4.57
CA SER A 9 11.31 -6.81 3.68
C SER A 9 9.88 -6.42 4.03
N LEU A 10 9.65 -5.62 5.08
CA LEU A 10 8.29 -5.20 5.42
C LEU A 10 7.80 -4.11 4.45
N PRO A 11 6.60 -4.29 3.86
CA PRO A 11 6.04 -3.28 2.97
C PRO A 11 5.70 -2.01 3.73
N SER A 12 5.63 -0.88 3.01
CA SER A 12 5.31 0.39 3.67
C SER A 12 3.90 0.35 4.26
N LEU A 13 3.72 0.94 5.45
CA LEU A 13 2.39 1.03 6.09
C LEU A 13 1.36 1.72 5.20
N ASN A 14 1.80 2.72 4.43
CA ASN A 14 0.93 3.41 3.48
C ASN A 14 0.49 2.49 2.34
N ALA A 15 1.38 1.62 1.84
CA ALA A 15 1.06 0.65 0.81
C ALA A 15 0.02 -0.38 1.29
N LEU A 16 0.21 -0.92 2.49
CA LEU A 16 -0.77 -1.81 3.13
C LEU A 16 -2.12 -1.11 3.37
N ARG A 17 -2.08 0.14 3.82
CA ARG A 17 -3.29 0.94 4.10
C ARG A 17 -4.06 1.25 2.80
N ALA A 18 -3.37 1.67 1.75
CA ALA A 18 -3.96 1.90 0.43
C ALA A 18 -4.61 0.64 -0.14
N PHE A 19 -3.91 -0.49 -0.06
CA PHE A 19 -4.42 -1.78 -0.51
C PHE A 19 -5.70 -2.19 0.24
N ASN A 20 -5.69 -2.15 1.58
CA ASN A 20 -6.87 -2.48 2.39
C ASN A 20 -8.05 -1.55 2.09
N GLU A 21 -7.82 -0.25 1.89
CA GLU A 21 -8.91 0.69 1.59
C GLU A 21 -9.50 0.47 0.19
N VAL A 22 -8.66 0.19 -0.80
CA VAL A 22 -9.14 -0.19 -2.15
C VAL A 22 -9.91 -1.51 -2.10
N ALA A 23 -9.46 -2.49 -1.31
CA ALA A 23 -10.19 -3.75 -1.15
C ALA A 23 -11.58 -3.56 -0.49
N ARG A 24 -11.71 -2.61 0.45
CA ARG A 24 -12.99 -2.29 1.12
C ARG A 24 -13.96 -1.53 0.22
N THR A 25 -13.44 -0.57 -0.54
CA THR A 25 -14.26 0.34 -1.35
C THR A 25 -14.47 -0.14 -2.78
N LEU A 26 -13.67 -1.11 -3.24
CA LEU A 26 -13.58 -1.60 -4.62
C LEU A 26 -13.32 -0.46 -5.63
N SER A 27 -12.71 0.65 -5.18
CA SER A 27 -12.52 1.85 -5.98
C SER A 27 -11.29 2.64 -5.52
N VAL A 28 -10.34 2.85 -6.44
CA VAL A 28 -9.14 3.66 -6.18
C VAL A 28 -9.49 5.13 -5.87
N THR A 29 -10.49 5.68 -6.57
CA THR A 29 -10.97 7.06 -6.32
C THR A 29 -11.53 7.22 -4.91
N ARG A 30 -12.44 6.32 -4.48
CA ARG A 30 -13.02 6.39 -3.13
C ARG A 30 -11.98 6.13 -2.03
N ALA A 31 -11.04 5.22 -2.26
CA ALA A 31 -9.94 5.00 -1.33
C ALA A 31 -9.04 6.25 -1.19
N ALA A 32 -8.77 6.95 -2.30
CA ALA A 32 -8.00 8.18 -2.28
C ALA A 32 -8.70 9.29 -1.49
N GLU A 33 -10.02 9.44 -1.68
CA GLU A 33 -10.86 10.36 -0.89
C GLU A 33 -10.83 10.00 0.60
N ALA A 34 -11.04 8.72 0.96
CA ALA A 34 -11.05 8.25 2.34
C ALA A 34 -9.69 8.41 3.06
N LEU A 35 -8.59 8.26 2.31
CA LEU A 35 -7.23 8.43 2.83
C LEU A 35 -6.71 9.86 2.71
N ASN A 36 -7.50 10.78 2.14
CA ASN A 36 -7.17 12.18 1.93
C ASN A 36 -5.86 12.36 1.15
N VAL A 37 -5.69 11.57 0.08
CA VAL A 37 -4.54 11.58 -0.83
C VAL A 37 -5.01 11.64 -2.29
N THR A 38 -4.09 11.80 -3.24
CA THR A 38 -4.44 11.77 -4.66
C THR A 38 -4.62 10.33 -5.17
N HIS A 39 -5.44 10.16 -6.21
CA HIS A 39 -5.58 8.87 -6.90
C HIS A 39 -4.22 8.28 -7.31
N GLY A 40 -3.33 9.12 -7.86
CA GLY A 40 -1.99 8.70 -8.26
C GLY A 40 -1.12 8.20 -7.10
N ALA A 41 -1.28 8.78 -5.89
CA ALA A 41 -0.58 8.30 -4.70
C ALA A 41 -1.03 6.88 -4.31
N VAL A 42 -2.34 6.61 -4.35
CA VAL A 42 -2.90 5.27 -4.07
C VAL A 42 -2.40 4.26 -5.11
N SER A 43 -2.49 4.58 -6.41
CA SER A 43 -1.99 3.69 -7.47
C SER A 43 -0.50 3.38 -7.31
N ARG A 44 0.33 4.38 -6.98
CA ARG A 44 1.76 4.18 -6.74
C ARG A 44 2.02 3.29 -5.52
N GLN A 45 1.27 3.50 -4.44
CA GLN A 45 1.41 2.72 -3.21
C GLN A 45 1.04 1.24 -3.42
N ILE A 46 -0.01 0.96 -4.19
CA ILE A 46 -0.38 -0.42 -4.56
C ILE A 46 0.68 -1.05 -5.45
N ARG A 47 1.14 -0.34 -6.49
CA ARG A 47 2.20 -0.84 -7.35
C ARG A 47 3.49 -1.16 -6.58
N GLN A 48 3.86 -0.29 -5.63
CA GLN A 48 5.00 -0.55 -4.75
C GLN A 48 4.78 -1.79 -3.88
N LEU A 49 3.56 -2.04 -3.42
CA LEU A 49 3.23 -3.26 -2.68
C LEU A 49 3.41 -4.50 -3.54
N GLU A 50 2.89 -4.49 -4.77
CA GLU A 50 3.03 -5.57 -5.74
C GLU A 50 4.51 -5.83 -6.04
N GLU A 51 5.28 -4.79 -6.36
CA GLU A 51 6.73 -4.89 -6.62
C GLU A 51 7.51 -5.46 -5.43
N GLN A 52 7.06 -5.22 -4.19
CA GLN A 52 7.68 -5.77 -2.98
C GLN A 52 7.31 -7.24 -2.70
N LEU A 53 6.15 -7.71 -3.18
CA LEU A 53 5.66 -9.05 -2.91
C LEU A 53 5.92 -10.04 -4.07
N GLY A 54 6.21 -9.55 -5.27
CA GLY A 54 6.44 -10.34 -6.49
C GLY A 54 5.18 -10.56 -7.30
#